data_AF-A0A8H4V2Z0-F1
#
_entry.id   AF-A0A8H4V2Z0-F1
#
_cell.length_a   1.000
_cell.length_b   1.000
_cell.length_c   1.000
_cell.angle_alpha   90.00
_cell.angle_beta   90.00
_cell.angle_gamma   90.00
#
_symmetry.space_group_name_H-M   'P 1'
#
loop_
_entity.id
_entity.type
_entity.pdbx_description
1 polymer ?
#
loop_
_entity_poly.entity_id
_entity_poly.type
_entity_poly.pdbx_seq_one_letter_code
_entity_poly.pdbx_strand_id
1 'polypeptide(L)'
;MEMNHLIGQRFNLISKSDIRYVGTLHEINPEASTIALENVVSHGTEGRRGNPSEEIPASTTIYEYIVFRGSDVKDISVAEEKKEPEVPPSQVPDDPAILG
;
A
#
# COMPACT_ATOMS: atom_id res chain seq x y z
N MET A 1 -16.51 7.62 13.24
CA MET A 1 -16.41 6.44 12.34
C MET A 1 -14.96 6.00 12.33
N GLU A 2 -14.74 4.70 12.45
CA GLU A 2 -13.49 4.01 12.81
C GLU A 2 -12.37 4.11 11.76
N MET A 3 -11.82 5.30 11.49
CA MET A 3 -10.55 5.38 10.73
C MET A 3 -9.31 5.10 11.59
N ASN A 4 -9.44 5.09 12.93
CA ASN A 4 -8.30 4.84 13.83
C ASN A 4 -7.74 3.42 13.71
N HIS A 5 -8.54 2.43 13.32
CA HIS A 5 -8.05 1.06 13.14
C HIS A 5 -7.12 0.92 11.92
N LEU A 6 -7.09 1.92 11.03
CA LEU A 6 -6.27 1.92 9.82
C LEU A 6 -4.86 2.45 10.09
N ILE A 7 -4.66 3.18 11.19
CA ILE A 7 -3.33 3.70 11.57
C ILE A 7 -2.39 2.52 11.79
N GLY A 8 -1.18 2.61 11.25
CA GLY A 8 -0.18 1.55 11.27
C GLY A 8 -0.33 0.51 10.15
N GLN A 9 -1.43 0.53 9.37
CA GLN A 9 -1.55 -0.33 8.20
C GLN A 9 -0.83 0.29 6.99
N ARG A 10 -0.44 -0.56 6.04
CA ARG A 10 0.19 -0.14 4.79
C ARG A 10 -0.88 0.30 3.80
N PHE A 11 -0.66 1.44 3.16
CA PHE A 11 -1.57 2.05 2.21
C PHE A 11 -0.90 2.23 0.86
N ASN A 12 -1.72 2.10 -0.18
CA ASN A 12 -1.41 2.45 -1.53
C ASN A 12 -2.16 3.73 -1.89
N LEU A 13 -1.44 4.80 -2.19
CA LEU A 13 -1.98 6.12 -2.49
C LEU A 13 -1.54 6.54 -3.89
N ILE A 14 -2.50 6.88 -4.76
CA ILE A 14 -2.24 7.43 -6.08
C ILE A 14 -2.50 8.93 -6.02
N SER A 15 -1.49 9.72 -6.37
CA SER A 15 -1.62 11.18 -6.47
C SER A 15 -2.28 11.60 -7.79
N LYS A 16 -2.72 12.85 -7.88
CA LYS A 16 -3.21 13.46 -9.14
C LYS A 16 -2.17 13.47 -10.26
N SER A 17 -0.89 13.36 -9.92
CA SER A 17 0.20 13.23 -10.91
C SER A 17 0.32 11.81 -11.48
N ASP A 18 -0.60 10.91 -11.14
CA ASP A 18 -0.61 9.48 -11.47
C ASP A 18 0.57 8.68 -10.87
N ILE A 19 1.27 9.28 -9.90
CA ILE A 19 2.33 8.62 -9.16
C ILE A 19 1.72 7.83 -8.01
N ARG A 20 2.12 6.56 -7.90
CA ARG A 20 1.75 5.68 -6.79
C ARG A 20 2.78 5.76 -5.67
N TYR A 21 2.30 5.94 -4.46
CA TYR A 21 3.05 5.97 -3.22
C TYR A 21 2.58 4.84 -2.32
N VAL A 22 3.51 4.12 -1.73
CA VAL A 22 3.22 3.07 -0.77
C VAL A 22 3.90 3.42 0.54
N GLY A 23 3.12 3.53 1.62
CA GLY A 23 3.64 3.87 2.94
C GLY A 23 2.70 3.38 4.04
N THR A 24 3.11 3.53 5.29
CA THR A 24 2.29 3.19 6.44
C THR A 24 1.47 4.40 6.87
N LEU A 25 0.19 4.21 7.15
CA LEU A 25 -0.68 5.30 7.59
C LEU A 25 -0.30 5.74 9.00
N HIS A 26 0.16 6.98 9.13
CA HIS A 26 0.54 7.57 10.41
C HIS A 26 -0.62 8.37 11.01
N GLU A 27 -1.26 9.22 10.21
CA GLU A 27 -2.34 10.09 10.69
C GLU A 27 -3.32 10.45 9.56
N ILE A 28 -4.60 10.61 9.91
CA ILE A 28 -5.62 11.21 9.04
C ILE A 28 -6.23 12.38 9.79
N ASN A 29 -6.16 13.57 9.18
CA ASN A 29 -6.86 14.75 9.68
C ASN A 29 -8.01 15.09 8.72
N PRO A 30 -9.27 14.75 9.08
CA PRO A 30 -10.43 15.03 8.23
C PRO A 30 -10.76 16.53 8.17
N GLU A 31 -10.46 17.31 9.21
CA GLU A 31 -10.73 18.75 9.23
C GLU A 31 -9.82 19.51 8.25
N ALA A 32 -8.52 19.18 8.26
CA ALA A 32 -7.56 19.71 7.31
C ALA A 32 -7.61 19.01 5.94
N SER A 33 -8.36 17.91 5.85
CA SER A 33 -8.37 17.00 4.69
C SER A 33 -6.94 16.58 4.30
N THR A 34 -6.16 16.11 5.27
CA THR A 34 -4.77 15.65 5.05
C THR A 34 -4.56 14.23 5.53
N ILE A 35 -3.65 13.52 4.87
CA ILE A 35 -3.25 12.15 5.18
C ILE A 35 -1.73 12.13 5.30
N ALA A 36 -1.21 11.65 6.43
CA ALA A 36 0.21 11.48 6.64
C ALA A 36 0.59 10.01 6.52
N LEU A 37 1.58 9.72 5.68
CA LEU A 37 2.18 8.41 5.53
C LEU A 37 3.64 8.46 5.99
N GLU A 38 4.09 7.39 6.64
CA GLU A 38 5.48 7.16 6.99
C GLU A 38 6.10 6.02 6.16
N ASN A 39 7.43 5.97 6.08
CA ASN A 39 8.17 4.95 5.31
C ASN A 39 7.68 4.82 3.85
N VAL A 40 7.50 5.98 3.19
CA VAL A 40 6.84 6.08 1.91
C VAL A 40 7.81 5.82 0.77
N VAL A 41 7.44 4.96 -0.17
CA VAL A 41 8.18 4.66 -1.40
C VAL A 41 7.35 5.07 -2.60
N SER A 42 7.97 5.77 -3.56
CA SER A 42 7.33 6.12 -4.82
C SER A 42 7.55 5.01 -5.85
N HIS A 43 6.48 4.46 -6.39
CA HIS A 43 6.50 3.47 -7.47
C HIS A 43 6.46 4.11 -8.86
N GLY A 44 6.46 5.44 -8.94
CA GLY A 44 6.35 6.15 -10.22
C GLY A 44 4.96 6.03 -10.82
N THR A 45 4.86 6.27 -12.13
CA THR A 45 3.58 6.35 -12.86
C THR A 45 3.11 5.00 -13.41
N GLU A 46 4.00 4.02 -13.57
CA GLU A 46 3.71 2.62 -13.96
C GLU A 46 2.82 2.48 -15.23
N GLY A 47 2.95 3.39 -16.20
CA GLY A 47 2.18 3.37 -17.43
C GLY A 47 0.85 4.11 -17.38
N ARG A 48 0.48 4.71 -16.22
CA ARG A 48 -0.81 5.41 -16.06
C ARG A 48 -0.92 6.69 -16.89
N ARG A 49 0.18 7.28 -17.34
CA ARG A 49 0.17 8.49 -18.17
C ARG A 49 -0.01 8.20 -19.65
N GLY A 50 0.22 6.96 -20.09
CA GLY A 50 0.03 6.53 -21.48
C GLY A 50 1.07 7.04 -22.48
N ASN A 51 1.88 8.04 -22.11
CA ASN A 51 3.00 8.55 -22.91
C ASN A 51 4.35 8.18 -22.28
N PRO A 52 5.18 7.33 -22.92
CA PRO A 52 6.48 6.91 -22.39
C PRO A 52 7.44 8.06 -22.03
N SER A 53 7.33 9.20 -22.69
CA SER A 53 8.20 10.37 -22.43
C SER A 53 7.85 11.12 -21.14
N GLU A 54 6.65 10.92 -20.60
CA GLU A 54 6.17 11.57 -19.37
C GLU A 54 6.16 10.62 -18.17
N GLU A 55 6.57 9.37 -18.37
CA GLU A 55 6.62 8.36 -17.32
C GLU A 55 7.73 8.67 -16.31
N ILE A 56 7.39 8.53 -15.04
CA ILE A 56 8.32 8.66 -13.92
C ILE A 56 8.61 7.24 -13.41
N PRO A 57 9.89 6.82 -13.36
CA PRO A 57 10.25 5.49 -12.86
C PRO A 57 10.03 5.39 -11.35
N ALA A 58 9.94 4.17 -10.84
CA ALA A 58 9.94 3.91 -9.41
C ALA A 58 11.24 4.42 -8.77
N SER A 59 11.13 5.02 -7.59
CA SER A 59 12.26 5.44 -6.77
C SER A 59 12.51 4.41 -5.68
N THR A 60 13.78 4.11 -5.43
CA THR A 60 14.21 3.30 -4.27
C THR A 60 14.35 4.14 -3.00
N THR A 61 14.17 5.46 -3.09
CA THR A 61 14.22 6.36 -1.94
C THR A 61 13.00 6.15 -1.05
N ILE A 62 13.26 5.84 0.23
CA ILE A 62 12.26 5.81 1.28
C ILE A 62 12.20 7.20 1.90
N TYR A 63 11.04 7.83 1.82
CA TYR A 63 10.75 9.08 2.50
C TYR A 63 10.19 8.74 3.88
N GLU A 64 10.86 9.20 4.93
CA GLU A 64 10.44 8.89 6.30
C GLU A 64 9.02 9.37 6.59
N TYR A 65 8.62 10.52 6.04
CA TYR A 65 7.31 11.11 6.28
C TYR A 65 6.85 11.98 5.11
N ILE A 66 5.61 11.78 4.64
CA ILE A 66 4.97 12.61 3.61
C ILE A 66 3.53 12.92 4.03
N VAL A 67 3.15 14.20 3.89
CA VAL A 67 1.76 14.64 4.08
C VAL A 67 1.12 14.90 2.72
N PHE A 68 0.04 14.19 2.43
CA PHE A 68 -0.80 14.39 1.27
C PHE A 68 -2.01 15.23 1.64
N ARG A 69 -2.29 16.26 0.85
CA ARG A 69 -3.59 16.94 0.90
C ARG A 69 -4.59 16.08 0.13
N GLY A 70 -5.80 15.92 0.65
CA GLY A 70 -6.89 15.20 -0.01
C GLY A 70 -7.22 15.77 -1.40
N SER A 71 -6.94 17.05 -1.64
CA SER A 71 -7.01 17.67 -2.96
C SER A 71 -6.02 17.12 -3.97
N ASP A 72 -4.90 16.56 -3.52
CA ASP A 72 -3.80 16.06 -4.35
C ASP A 72 -3.82 14.52 -4.46
N VAL A 73 -4.74 13.87 -3.74
CA VAL A 73 -5.01 12.43 -3.78
C VAL A 73 -6.04 12.14 -4.87
N LYS A 74 -5.75 11.16 -5.72
CA LYS A 74 -6.66 10.62 -6.75
C LYS A 74 -7.36 9.37 -6.24
N ASP A 75 -6.60 8.47 -5.61
CA ASP A 75 -7.11 7.21 -5.07
C ASP A 75 -6.30 6.80 -3.84
N ILE A 76 -6.95 6.12 -2.90
CA ILE A 76 -6.31 5.56 -1.72
C ILE A 76 -6.96 4.23 -1.36
N SER A 77 -6.14 3.21 -1.15
CA SER A 77 -6.59 1.88 -0.76
C SER A 77 -5.65 1.29 0.29
N VAL A 78 -6.17 0.40 1.14
CA VAL A 78 -5.30 -0.41 1.99
C VAL A 78 -4.47 -1.31 1.07
N ALA A 79 -3.16 -1.28 1.23
CA ALA A 79 -2.32 -2.29 0.62
C ALA A 79 -2.52 -3.54 1.47
N GLU A 80 -3.40 -4.44 1.02
CA GLU A 80 -3.57 -5.73 1.69
C GLU A 80 -2.18 -6.37 1.81
N GLU A 81 -1.67 -6.47 3.03
CA GLU A 81 -0.67 -7.48 3.31
C GLU A 81 -1.35 -8.76 2.91
N LYS A 82 -0.85 -9.36 1.84
CA LYS A 82 -1.27 -10.68 1.40
C LYS A 82 -1.08 -11.54 2.64
N LYS A 83 -2.16 -11.76 3.41
CA LYS A 83 -2.26 -12.87 4.35
C LYS A 83 -1.69 -14.01 3.54
N GLU A 84 -0.58 -14.58 4.01
CA GLU A 84 -0.04 -15.78 3.41
C GLU A 84 -1.25 -16.64 3.03
N PRO A 85 -1.36 -17.10 1.77
CA PRO A 85 -2.43 -18.03 1.46
C PRO A 85 -2.34 -19.08 2.53
N GLU A 86 -3.41 -19.23 3.34
CA GLU A 86 -3.50 -20.28 4.34
C GLU A 86 -2.96 -21.51 3.65
N VAL A 87 -1.76 -21.94 4.06
CA VAL A 87 -1.16 -23.16 3.52
C VAL A 87 -2.28 -24.16 3.69
N PRO A 88 -2.87 -24.70 2.60
CA PRO A 88 -3.93 -25.69 2.75
C PRO A 88 -3.34 -26.74 3.69
N PRO A 89 -4.06 -27.19 4.72
CA PRO A 89 -3.51 -28.13 5.69
C PRO A 89 -2.85 -29.23 4.88
N SER A 90 -1.53 -29.34 5.03
CA SER A 90 -0.72 -30.25 4.24
C SER A 90 -1.44 -31.58 4.28
N GLN A 91 -1.99 -32.03 3.14
CA GLN A 91 -2.62 -33.33 3.05
C GLN A 91 -1.50 -34.30 3.36
N VAL A 92 -1.46 -34.75 4.61
CA VAL A 92 -0.64 -35.89 5.02
C VAL A 92 -0.95 -36.98 3.99
N PRO A 93 0.03 -37.48 3.24
CA PRO A 93 -0.20 -38.65 2.42
C PRO A 93 -0.70 -39.76 3.35
N ASP A 94 -1.77 -40.47 2.96
CA ASP A 94 -2.22 -41.68 3.63
C ASP A 94 -1.09 -42.73 3.53
N ASP A 95 -0.14 -42.67 4.46
CA ASP A 95 0.98 -43.58 4.55
C ASP A 95 0.65 -44.69 5.56
N PRO A 96 0.53 -45.95 5.12
CA PRO A 96 0.19 -47.08 5.99
C PRO A 96 1.30 -47.44 7.00
N ALA A 97 2.44 -46.74 7.02
CA ALA A 97 3.49 -46.92 8.02
C ALA A 97 3.42 -45.96 9.23
N ILE A 98 2.52 -44.97 9.23
CA ILE A 98 2.28 -44.12 10.42
C ILE A 98 1.32 -44.85 11.38
N LEU A 99 1.88 -45.48 12.41
CA LEU A 99 1.12 -46.01 13.54
C LEU A 99 0.75 -44.85 14.48
N GLY A 100 -0.56 -44.67 14.73
CA GLY A 100 -1.09 -43.68 15.67
C GLY A 100 -0.79 -43.97 17.14
#